data_AF-C4ZDG9-F1
#
_entry.id   AF-C4ZDG9-F1
#
_cell.length_a   1.000
_cell.length_b   1.000
_cell.length_c   1.000
_cell.angle_alpha   90.00
_cell.angle_beta   90.00
_cell.angle_gamma   90.00
#
_symmetry.space_group_name_H-M   'P 1'
#
loop_
_entity.id
_entity.type
_entity.pdbx_description
1 polymer ?
#
loop_
_entity_poly.entity_id
_entity_poly.type
_entity_poly.pdbx_seq_one_letter_code
_entity_poly.pdbx_strand_id
1 'polypeptide(L)'
;MSLFFEELLILSNTFLDNYFPDCYHFPIKARCHADYILFYSLDTTSRIQVRFSVGILSAYKQRKAAHMKILFYRYNSICEPDVIQAFKELGHSVCEIREEMTNKAVTPSECVHLVSNALEKTNSNIVFSINFYPAISEVCNIYHLPYVCWIVDSPVMELYTKSITNPWNRVFLFDNTLYQEFAPLNQDCIYYLPLATNVTAKQQVIKQAKKSGYVMPDVSNSDSIKKLCQYKSDIAFIGSLYTEKNPYDSLRNTSDFFNGYMDGLIEAQLKVYGYYFVQEALTENIIEEFKQCMPDFYTQPQSSYITDRATIAQYYIGNKIAAVERQRMLSLLSEKYDVDLYTGSDTSSLPHIHNRGFAKTLTEMPIIFHESKINLNMTAKPIRTGIPYL
;
A
#
# COMPACT_ATOMS: atom_id res chain seq x y z
N MET A 1 19.86 17.76 -9.11
CA MET A 1 19.42 16.40 -9.48
C MET A 1 19.94 15.35 -8.49
N SER A 2 21.24 15.32 -8.13
CA SER A 2 21.76 14.38 -7.10
C SER A 2 21.27 14.66 -5.66
N LEU A 3 21.01 15.93 -5.32
CA LEU A 3 20.67 16.36 -3.95
C LEU A 3 19.29 15.86 -3.44
N PHE A 4 18.28 15.74 -4.31
CA PHE A 4 16.96 15.22 -3.92
C PHE A 4 16.98 13.71 -3.70
N PHE A 5 17.75 12.99 -4.52
CA PHE A 5 17.97 11.56 -4.31
C PHE A 5 18.81 11.32 -3.07
N GLU A 6 19.81 12.15 -2.77
CA GLU A 6 20.46 12.11 -1.45
C GLU A 6 19.46 12.34 -0.30
N GLU A 7 18.48 13.26 -0.40
CA GLU A 7 17.50 13.50 0.68
C GLU A 7 16.53 12.32 0.91
N LEU A 8 16.10 11.62 -0.15
CA LEU A 8 15.30 10.38 -0.05
C LEU A 8 16.15 9.15 0.31
N LEU A 9 17.37 9.04 -0.23
CA LEU A 9 18.31 7.95 0.06
C LEU A 9 18.96 8.07 1.44
N ILE A 10 19.15 9.27 2.01
CA ILE A 10 19.64 9.42 3.39
C ILE A 10 18.60 8.86 4.37
N LEU A 11 17.30 8.88 4.02
CA LEU A 11 16.25 8.20 4.78
C LEU A 11 16.28 6.67 4.60
N SER A 12 16.78 6.12 3.49
CA SER A 12 16.82 4.67 3.20
C SER A 12 18.15 3.97 3.51
N ASN A 13 19.30 4.62 3.24
CA ASN A 13 20.64 4.03 3.25
C ASN A 13 21.27 3.94 4.65
N THR A 14 20.67 4.56 5.67
CA THR A 14 21.15 4.39 7.05
C THR A 14 20.87 2.98 7.59
N PHE A 15 20.23 2.09 6.80
CA PHE A 15 19.75 0.78 7.23
C PHE A 15 20.57 -0.43 6.71
N LEU A 16 21.39 -0.30 5.66
CA LEU A 16 21.90 -1.49 4.94
C LEU A 16 23.37 -1.87 5.16
N ASP A 17 24.21 -1.01 5.73
CA ASP A 17 25.65 -1.28 5.77
C ASP A 17 26.16 -2.05 7.00
N ASN A 18 25.29 -2.46 7.93
CA ASN A 18 25.78 -3.06 9.17
C ASN A 18 24.79 -4.08 9.78
N TYR A 19 25.18 -5.36 9.73
CA TYR A 19 24.76 -6.50 10.57
C TYR A 19 23.49 -7.27 10.19
N PHE A 20 23.65 -8.46 9.61
CA PHE A 20 23.00 -9.69 10.12
C PHE A 20 23.86 -10.93 9.82
N PRO A 21 24.31 -11.63 10.87
CA PRO A 21 24.16 -13.09 10.89
C PRO A 21 23.44 -13.51 12.17
N ASP A 22 22.30 -14.18 11.98
CA ASP A 22 21.60 -15.06 12.92
C ASP A 22 20.86 -14.51 14.17
N CYS A 23 19.65 -15.10 14.32
CA CYS A 23 18.92 -15.41 15.55
C CYS A 23 17.63 -14.63 15.95
N TYR A 24 16.69 -15.45 16.43
CA TYR A 24 15.26 -15.32 16.70
C TYR A 24 14.86 -14.51 17.96
N HIS A 25 13.62 -13.98 17.92
CA HIS A 25 12.65 -13.63 19.00
C HIS A 25 13.07 -12.74 20.19
N PHE A 26 12.33 -11.63 20.44
CA PHE A 26 11.78 -11.10 21.74
C PHE A 26 11.35 -9.59 21.65
N PRO A 27 10.63 -8.98 22.64
CA PRO A 27 9.44 -8.15 22.41
C PRO A 27 9.67 -6.62 22.38
N ILE A 28 8.79 -5.92 21.66
CA ILE A 28 8.79 -4.45 21.48
C ILE A 28 8.06 -3.76 22.65
N LYS A 29 8.67 -2.73 23.25
CA LYS A 29 7.98 -1.71 24.09
C LYS A 29 8.23 -0.32 23.53
N ALA A 30 7.18 0.34 23.05
CA ALA A 30 7.23 1.72 22.58
C ALA A 30 6.74 2.71 23.67
N ARG A 31 7.45 3.83 23.84
CA ARG A 31 6.96 5.02 24.56
C ARG A 31 7.13 6.23 23.66
N CYS A 32 6.05 6.98 23.48
CA CYS A 32 5.91 8.05 22.50
C CYS A 32 6.23 9.42 23.13
N HIS A 33 7.12 10.19 22.48
CA HIS A 33 7.20 11.64 22.65
C HIS A 33 7.53 12.32 21.31
N ALA A 34 6.65 13.25 20.93
CA ALA A 34 6.76 14.34 19.97
C ALA A 34 7.63 14.16 18.69
N ASP A 35 6.88 14.14 17.58
CA ASP A 35 7.19 14.62 16.23
C ASP A 35 7.93 13.75 15.22
N TYR A 36 8.60 12.63 15.54
CA TYR A 36 9.02 11.67 14.50
C TYR A 36 9.09 10.24 15.06
N ILE A 37 8.55 9.27 14.32
CA ILE A 37 8.75 7.84 14.60
C ILE A 37 9.98 7.39 13.79
N LEU A 38 11.10 7.22 14.49
CA LEU A 38 12.25 6.43 14.03
C LEU A 38 12.28 5.17 14.89
N PHE A 39 12.16 4.00 14.27
CA PHE A 39 12.41 2.73 14.95
C PHE A 39 13.92 2.55 15.10
N TYR A 40 14.37 2.29 16.33
CA TYR A 40 15.74 1.87 16.63
C TYR A 40 15.70 0.51 17.34
N SER A 41 16.74 -0.30 17.10
CA SER A 41 16.98 -1.56 17.83
C SER A 41 17.73 -1.28 19.14
N LEU A 42 17.39 -2.01 20.20
CA LEU A 42 18.07 -1.97 21.50
C LEU A 42 19.11 -3.09 21.54
N ASP A 43 20.40 -2.73 21.64
CA ASP A 43 21.42 -3.66 22.12
C ASP A 43 21.83 -3.28 23.55
N THR A 44 21.58 -4.18 24.49
CA THR A 44 21.91 -4.01 25.91
C THR A 44 23.30 -4.59 26.19
N THR A 45 24.37 -3.90 25.81
CA THR A 45 25.63 -3.86 26.59
C THR A 45 26.66 -2.93 25.96
N SER A 46 26.45 -1.63 26.10
CA SER A 46 27.50 -0.62 26.27
C SER A 46 26.82 0.74 26.27
N ARG A 47 27.31 1.67 27.09
CA ARG A 47 26.71 3.00 27.27
C ARG A 47 26.69 3.75 25.93
N ILE A 48 25.58 3.72 25.21
CA ILE A 48 25.34 4.62 24.09
C ILE A 48 24.90 5.97 24.68
N GLN A 49 25.82 6.92 24.71
CA GLN A 49 25.45 8.33 24.76
C GLN A 49 24.67 8.65 23.48
N VAL A 50 23.37 8.89 23.62
CA VAL A 50 22.56 9.55 22.58
C VAL A 50 23.09 10.98 22.45
N ARG A 51 24.10 11.18 21.59
CA ARG A 51 24.38 12.51 21.06
C ARG A 51 23.32 12.80 20.02
N PHE A 52 22.31 13.56 20.43
CA PHE A 52 21.42 14.26 19.52
C PHE A 52 22.28 15.08 18.56
N SER A 53 22.41 14.64 17.31
CA SER A 53 23.03 15.44 16.27
C SER A 53 22.02 16.49 15.80
N VAL A 54 21.92 17.56 16.59
CA VAL A 54 21.40 18.88 16.16
C VAL A 54 22.03 19.29 14.81
N GLY A 55 23.20 18.72 14.45
CA GLY A 55 23.90 18.87 13.18
C GLY A 55 23.18 18.38 11.92
N ILE A 56 22.36 17.31 11.96
CA ILE A 56 21.65 16.83 10.74
C ILE A 56 20.47 17.77 10.43
N LEU A 57 19.70 18.14 11.45
CA LEU A 57 18.64 19.16 11.32
C LEU A 57 19.21 20.55 11.01
N SER A 58 20.39 20.92 11.52
CA SER A 58 21.03 22.20 11.16
C SER A 58 21.61 22.17 9.74
N ALA A 59 22.13 21.04 9.26
CA ALA A 59 22.55 20.85 7.87
C ALA A 59 21.35 20.86 6.90
N TYR A 60 20.21 20.28 7.30
CA TYR A 60 18.94 20.33 6.56
C TYR A 60 18.34 21.74 6.54
N LYS A 61 18.47 22.50 7.65
CA LYS A 61 18.09 23.92 7.70
C LYS A 61 19.06 24.85 6.95
N GLN A 62 20.32 24.45 6.76
CA GLN A 62 21.35 25.23 6.06
C GLN A 62 21.44 24.92 4.56
N ARG A 63 21.03 23.72 4.11
CA ARG A 63 20.83 23.44 2.68
C ARG A 63 19.46 24.00 2.29
N LYS A 64 19.47 25.16 1.65
CA LYS A 64 18.28 25.75 1.01
C LYS A 64 17.75 24.75 -0.02
N ALA A 65 16.81 23.89 0.38
CA ALA A 65 16.15 22.96 -0.53
C ALA A 65 15.64 23.78 -1.73
N ALA A 66 16.08 23.43 -2.94
CA ALA A 66 15.59 24.11 -4.13
C ALA A 66 14.08 23.93 -4.16
N HIS A 67 13.33 25.04 -4.18
CA HIS A 67 11.88 24.99 -4.27
C HIS A 67 11.49 24.28 -5.59
N MET A 68 10.94 23.07 -5.48
CA MET A 68 10.50 22.29 -6.62
C MET A 68 9.03 22.53 -6.96
N LYS A 69 8.70 22.41 -8.25
CA LYS A 69 7.34 22.29 -8.78
C LYS A 69 7.07 20.81 -9.08
N ILE A 70 6.09 20.24 -8.40
CA ILE A 70 5.74 18.82 -8.49
C ILE A 70 4.40 18.72 -9.21
N LEU A 71 4.36 17.98 -10.31
CA LEU A 71 3.11 17.61 -10.97
C LEU A 71 2.60 16.30 -10.37
N PHE A 72 1.51 16.34 -9.62
CA PHE A 72 0.96 15.20 -8.90
C PHE A 72 -0.25 14.63 -9.66
N TYR A 73 -0.15 13.38 -10.11
CA TYR A 73 -1.26 12.65 -10.72
C TYR A 73 -2.10 11.94 -9.65
N ARG A 74 -3.40 12.26 -9.58
CA ARG A 74 -4.30 11.80 -8.51
C ARG A 74 -5.39 10.88 -9.02
N TYR A 75 -5.61 9.79 -8.28
CA TYR A 75 -6.65 8.80 -8.55
C TYR A 75 -7.47 8.41 -7.30
N ASN A 76 -7.41 9.21 -6.22
CA ASN A 76 -8.04 8.96 -4.92
C ASN A 76 -7.36 7.88 -4.06
N SER A 77 -6.04 7.72 -4.16
CA SER A 77 -5.35 6.96 -3.12
C SER A 77 -5.45 7.66 -1.76
N ILE A 78 -5.63 6.86 -0.71
CA ILE A 78 -5.73 7.34 0.67
C ILE A 78 -4.46 8.02 1.17
N CYS A 79 -3.32 7.77 0.49
CA CYS A 79 -2.01 8.34 0.84
C CYS A 79 -1.79 9.72 0.21
N GLU A 80 -2.51 10.08 -0.85
CA GLU A 80 -2.26 11.33 -1.59
C GLU A 80 -2.35 12.58 -0.73
N PRO A 81 -3.37 12.77 0.15
CA PRO A 81 -3.46 13.99 0.94
C PRO A 81 -2.26 14.17 1.87
N ASP A 82 -1.81 13.07 2.49
CA ASP A 82 -0.68 13.08 3.42
C ASP A 82 0.64 13.37 2.67
N VAL A 83 0.85 12.80 1.48
CA VAL A 83 2.03 13.09 0.64
C VAL A 83 2.03 14.52 0.10
N ILE A 84 0.88 15.01 -0.39
CA ILE A 84 0.76 16.40 -0.87
C ILE A 84 1.05 17.39 0.26
N GLN A 85 0.57 17.10 1.46
CA GLN A 85 0.86 17.91 2.65
C GLN A 85 2.36 17.90 2.98
N ALA A 86 3.00 16.72 2.97
CA ALA A 86 4.43 16.61 3.21
C ALA A 86 5.27 17.42 2.20
N PHE A 87 4.94 17.37 0.91
CA PHE A 87 5.64 18.20 -0.09
C PHE A 87 5.51 19.70 0.18
N LYS A 88 4.33 20.16 0.59
CA LYS A 88 4.10 21.57 0.94
C LYS A 88 4.87 21.98 2.19
N GLU A 89 4.92 21.12 3.21
CA GLU A 89 5.69 21.34 4.44
C GLU A 89 7.20 21.42 4.19
N LEU A 90 7.70 20.67 3.20
CA LEU A 90 9.09 20.75 2.73
C LEU A 90 9.38 21.99 1.86
N GLY A 91 8.39 22.87 1.66
CA GLY A 91 8.55 24.10 0.89
C GLY A 91 8.52 23.91 -0.62
N HIS A 92 7.90 22.83 -1.11
CA HIS A 92 7.65 22.61 -2.53
C HIS A 92 6.23 23.04 -2.93
N SER A 93 6.05 23.26 -4.23
CA SER A 93 4.74 23.57 -4.82
C SER A 93 4.21 22.35 -5.56
N VAL A 94 2.89 22.11 -5.44
CA VAL A 94 2.22 20.96 -6.04
C VAL A 94 1.14 21.44 -7.00
N CYS A 95 1.21 21.00 -8.26
CA CYS A 95 0.13 21.11 -9.24
C CYS A 95 -0.52 19.74 -9.38
N GLU A 96 -1.85 19.67 -9.35
CA GLU A 96 -2.57 18.39 -9.31
C GLU A 96 -3.32 18.14 -10.62
N ILE A 97 -3.12 16.95 -11.21
CA ILE A 97 -4.00 16.37 -12.22
C ILE A 97 -5.05 15.55 -11.47
N ARG A 98 -6.33 15.83 -11.67
CA ARG A 98 -7.44 15.33 -10.83
C ARG A 98 -8.50 14.57 -11.61
N GLU A 99 -8.32 14.40 -12.91
CA GLU A 99 -9.30 13.84 -13.82
C GLU A 99 -9.67 12.40 -13.44
N GLU A 100 -8.70 11.57 -13.07
CA GLU A 100 -8.97 10.18 -12.61
C GLU A 100 -9.64 10.14 -11.23
N MET A 101 -9.67 11.24 -10.47
CA MET A 101 -10.42 11.28 -9.20
C MET A 101 -11.93 11.14 -9.43
N THR A 102 -12.46 11.64 -10.53
CA THR A 102 -13.89 11.59 -10.86
C THR A 102 -14.21 10.66 -12.02
N ASN A 103 -13.31 10.54 -13.00
CA ASN A 103 -13.47 9.63 -14.13
C ASN A 103 -12.55 8.42 -13.99
N LYS A 104 -13.09 7.27 -13.58
CA LYS A 104 -12.33 6.01 -13.46
C LYS A 104 -12.09 5.28 -14.78
N ALA A 105 -12.60 5.81 -15.89
CA ALA A 105 -12.43 5.24 -17.23
C ALA A 105 -11.31 5.93 -18.03
N VAL A 106 -10.44 6.73 -17.38
CA VAL A 106 -9.30 7.36 -18.05
C VAL A 106 -8.40 6.29 -18.66
N THR A 107 -8.26 6.34 -19.99
CA THR A 107 -7.43 5.43 -20.76
C THR A 107 -5.95 5.82 -20.68
N PRO A 108 -5.01 4.91 -20.98
CA PRO A 108 -3.59 5.25 -21.04
C PRO A 108 -3.28 6.41 -22.01
N SER A 109 -3.98 6.51 -23.14
CA SER A 109 -3.81 7.60 -24.11
C SER A 109 -4.27 8.95 -23.54
N GLU A 110 -5.40 8.97 -22.85
CA GLU A 110 -5.88 10.17 -22.15
C GLU A 110 -4.92 10.57 -21.02
N CYS A 111 -4.40 9.61 -20.26
CA CYS A 111 -3.37 9.85 -19.25
C CYS A 111 -2.14 10.53 -19.84
N VAL A 112 -1.63 10.05 -20.99
CA VAL A 112 -0.52 10.69 -21.73
C VAL A 112 -0.85 12.14 -22.07
N HIS A 113 -2.03 12.39 -22.63
CA HIS A 113 -2.44 13.76 -22.99
C HIS A 113 -2.57 14.69 -21.77
N LEU A 114 -3.15 14.21 -20.68
CA LEU A 114 -3.30 14.99 -19.44
C LEU A 114 -1.94 15.41 -18.88
N VAL A 115 -1.01 14.46 -18.79
CA VAL A 115 0.33 14.73 -18.23
C VAL A 115 1.13 15.63 -19.15
N SER A 116 1.19 15.37 -20.46
CA SER A 116 1.92 16.21 -21.42
C SER A 116 1.40 17.65 -21.44
N ASN A 117 0.07 17.83 -21.50
CA ASN A 117 -0.54 19.17 -21.46
C ASN A 117 -0.27 19.91 -20.15
N ALA A 118 -0.20 19.19 -19.03
CA ALA A 118 0.14 19.79 -17.75
C ALA A 118 1.62 20.16 -17.69
N LEU A 119 2.54 19.34 -18.19
CA LEU A 119 3.98 19.63 -18.25
C LEU A 119 4.31 20.85 -19.11
N GLU A 120 3.59 21.06 -20.22
CA GLU A 120 3.76 22.25 -21.06
C GLU A 120 3.36 23.55 -20.33
N LYS A 121 2.37 23.46 -19.44
CA LYS A 121 1.85 24.61 -18.67
C LYS A 121 2.59 24.82 -17.35
N THR A 122 3.10 23.74 -16.78
CA THR A 122 3.72 23.70 -15.46
C THR A 122 5.17 23.33 -15.69
N ASN A 123 6.08 24.31 -15.59
CA ASN A 123 7.53 24.07 -15.65
C ASN A 123 7.98 23.24 -14.42
N SER A 124 7.53 21.99 -14.38
CA SER A 124 7.60 21.06 -13.27
C SER A 124 8.96 20.39 -13.27
N ASN A 125 9.47 20.14 -12.07
CA ASN A 125 10.77 19.52 -11.85
C ASN A 125 10.68 18.00 -11.78
N ILE A 126 9.55 17.47 -11.34
CA ILE A 126 9.24 16.03 -11.28
C ILE A 126 7.74 15.80 -11.54
N VAL A 127 7.40 14.59 -11.95
CA VAL A 127 6.02 14.06 -11.87
C VAL A 127 5.94 13.06 -10.73
N PHE A 128 4.84 13.10 -9.96
CA PHE A 128 4.60 12.19 -8.86
C PHE A 128 3.25 11.47 -8.98
N SER A 129 3.21 10.18 -8.66
CA SER A 129 1.95 9.44 -8.43
C SER A 129 2.07 8.47 -7.25
N ILE A 130 0.93 8.16 -6.64
CA ILE A 130 0.82 6.92 -5.87
C ILE A 130 0.62 5.77 -6.87
N ASN A 131 1.30 4.64 -6.63
CA ASN A 131 1.46 3.52 -7.56
C ASN A 131 2.09 3.90 -8.92
N PHE A 132 2.50 2.88 -9.66
CA PHE A 132 3.20 3.04 -10.93
C PHE A 132 2.23 3.05 -12.11
N TYR A 133 2.19 4.17 -12.82
CA TYR A 133 1.52 4.33 -14.11
C TYR A 133 2.52 4.24 -15.28
N PRO A 134 2.41 3.21 -16.15
CA PRO A 134 3.27 3.06 -17.33
C PRO A 134 3.18 4.25 -18.29
N ALA A 135 1.97 4.79 -18.49
CA ALA A 135 1.73 5.95 -19.35
C ALA A 135 2.51 7.19 -18.88
N ILE A 136 2.59 7.42 -17.56
CA ILE A 136 3.34 8.54 -16.98
C ILE A 136 4.85 8.32 -17.16
N SER A 137 5.33 7.08 -16.98
CA SER A 137 6.72 6.70 -17.23
C SER A 137 7.14 7.03 -18.67
N GLU A 138 6.32 6.66 -19.66
CA GLU A 138 6.61 6.93 -21.07
C GLU A 138 6.67 8.43 -21.38
N VAL A 139 5.72 9.23 -20.86
CA VAL A 139 5.77 10.69 -21.02
C VAL A 139 7.04 11.25 -20.38
N CYS A 140 7.36 10.87 -19.15
CA CYS A 140 8.54 11.37 -18.45
C CYS A 140 9.84 10.96 -19.13
N ASN A 141 9.86 9.79 -19.78
CA ASN A 141 10.98 9.33 -20.60
C ASN A 141 11.17 10.21 -21.84
N ILE A 142 10.10 10.66 -22.50
CA ILE A 142 10.17 11.58 -23.65
C ILE A 142 10.66 12.97 -23.22
N TYR A 143 10.15 13.49 -22.09
CA TYR A 143 10.48 14.83 -21.60
C TYR A 143 11.81 14.89 -20.83
N HIS A 144 12.47 13.75 -20.61
CA HIS A 144 13.67 13.65 -19.79
C HIS A 144 13.48 14.23 -18.38
N LEU A 145 12.37 13.87 -17.74
CA LEU A 145 11.93 14.40 -16.46
C LEU A 145 11.80 13.28 -15.43
N PRO A 146 12.30 13.44 -14.19
CA PRO A 146 12.13 12.40 -13.19
C PRO A 146 10.65 12.10 -12.89
N TYR A 147 10.28 10.84 -13.00
CA TYR A 147 9.01 10.29 -12.58
C TYR A 147 9.19 9.56 -11.26
N VAL A 148 8.59 10.09 -10.20
CA VAL A 148 8.63 9.51 -8.87
C VAL A 148 7.31 8.82 -8.58
N CYS A 149 7.33 7.58 -8.12
CA CYS A 149 6.11 6.95 -7.62
C CYS A 149 6.36 6.15 -6.36
N TRP A 150 5.34 6.12 -5.50
CA TRP A 150 5.35 5.31 -4.29
C TRP A 150 4.28 4.24 -4.38
N ILE A 151 4.72 2.99 -4.38
CA ILE A 151 3.85 1.83 -4.45
C ILE A 151 3.28 1.58 -3.05
N VAL A 152 1.96 1.51 -2.96
CA VAL A 152 1.25 1.25 -1.69
C VAL A 152 0.29 0.06 -1.78
N ASP A 153 0.11 -0.49 -2.97
CA ASP A 153 -0.73 -1.67 -3.23
C ASP A 153 0.12 -2.90 -3.59
N SER A 154 -0.42 -4.09 -3.36
CA SER A 154 0.14 -5.35 -3.84
C SER A 154 -0.97 -6.37 -4.16
N PRO A 155 -0.93 -7.03 -5.33
CA PRO A 155 0.04 -6.84 -6.40
C PRO A 155 -0.25 -5.54 -7.19
N VAL A 156 0.76 -5.01 -7.88
CA VAL A 156 0.62 -3.94 -8.88
C VAL A 156 1.15 -4.46 -10.20
N MET A 157 0.24 -4.85 -11.09
CA MET A 157 0.57 -5.55 -12.33
C MET A 157 1.33 -4.65 -13.31
N GLU A 158 1.15 -3.35 -13.19
CA GLU A 158 1.80 -2.30 -13.96
C GLU A 158 3.34 -2.29 -13.77
N LEU A 159 3.84 -2.76 -12.62
CA LEU A 159 5.28 -2.88 -12.37
C LEU A 159 5.97 -3.83 -13.34
N TYR A 160 5.24 -4.83 -13.87
CA TYR A 160 5.79 -5.76 -14.84
C TYR A 160 5.86 -5.17 -16.25
N THR A 161 5.35 -3.98 -16.52
CA THR A 161 5.45 -3.38 -17.86
C THR A 161 6.88 -2.97 -18.16
N LYS A 162 7.31 -3.03 -19.44
CA LYS A 162 8.69 -2.65 -19.81
C LYS A 162 9.05 -1.22 -19.46
N SER A 163 8.06 -0.34 -19.33
CA SER A 163 8.28 1.05 -18.92
C SER A 163 8.91 1.19 -17.54
N ILE A 164 8.93 0.13 -16.71
CA ILE A 164 9.65 0.09 -15.43
C ILE A 164 11.16 0.33 -15.60
N THR A 165 11.73 -0.03 -16.75
CA THR A 165 13.17 0.12 -17.05
C THR A 165 13.54 1.50 -17.59
N ASN A 166 12.60 2.44 -17.69
CA ASN A 166 12.91 3.80 -18.15
C ASN A 166 13.83 4.50 -17.14
N PRO A 167 14.92 5.18 -17.59
CA PRO A 167 15.97 5.73 -16.71
C PRO A 167 15.51 6.93 -15.86
N TRP A 168 14.37 7.51 -16.21
CA TRP A 168 13.77 8.63 -15.52
C TRP A 168 12.87 8.22 -14.35
N ASN A 169 12.64 6.92 -14.15
CA ASN A 169 11.84 6.40 -13.06
C ASN A 169 12.54 6.46 -11.71
N ARG A 170 11.77 6.66 -10.65
CA ARG A 170 12.17 6.60 -9.25
C ARG A 170 11.04 5.93 -8.48
N VAL A 171 11.12 4.61 -8.44
CA VAL A 171 10.05 3.75 -7.92
C VAL A 171 10.38 3.34 -6.50
N PHE A 172 9.49 3.66 -5.58
CA PHE A 172 9.62 3.33 -4.17
C PHE A 172 8.66 2.18 -3.81
N LEU A 173 9.22 1.02 -3.41
CA LEU A 173 8.49 -0.21 -3.11
C LEU A 173 8.46 -0.46 -1.60
N PHE A 174 7.28 -0.72 -1.07
CA PHE A 174 7.09 -0.92 0.37
C PHE A 174 7.25 -2.36 0.85
N ASP A 175 7.03 -3.31 -0.05
CA ASP A 175 7.22 -4.73 0.20
C ASP A 175 8.64 -5.09 -0.24
N ASN A 176 9.45 -5.59 0.70
CA ASN A 176 10.85 -5.89 0.42
C ASN A 176 10.98 -7.03 -0.60
N THR A 177 10.06 -8.00 -0.63
CA THR A 177 10.08 -9.07 -1.63
C THR A 177 9.79 -8.53 -3.02
N LEU A 178 8.83 -7.60 -3.17
CA LEU A 178 8.64 -6.89 -4.43
C LEU A 178 9.89 -6.06 -4.79
N TYR A 179 10.52 -5.39 -3.83
CA TYR A 179 11.77 -4.68 -4.09
C TYR A 179 12.86 -5.61 -4.65
N GLN A 180 13.10 -6.76 -4.02
CA GLN A 180 14.09 -7.72 -4.51
C GLN A 180 13.76 -8.27 -5.91
N GLU A 181 12.48 -8.40 -6.24
CA GLU A 181 12.02 -8.85 -7.55
C GLU A 181 12.25 -7.80 -8.65
N PHE A 182 11.94 -6.54 -8.38
CA PHE A 182 11.94 -5.48 -9.39
C PHE A 182 13.25 -4.69 -9.47
N ALA A 183 13.99 -4.53 -8.38
CA ALA A 183 15.24 -3.75 -8.35
C ALA A 183 16.26 -4.15 -9.43
N PRO A 184 16.45 -5.46 -9.75
CA PRO A 184 17.36 -5.86 -10.82
C PRO A 184 16.96 -5.39 -12.23
N LEU A 185 15.69 -5.03 -12.46
CA LEU A 185 15.21 -4.58 -13.78
C LEU A 185 15.63 -3.15 -14.10
N ASN A 186 15.87 -2.32 -13.09
CA ASN A 186 16.28 -0.93 -13.28
C ASN A 186 17.13 -0.46 -12.09
N GLN A 187 18.40 -0.88 -12.12
CA GLN A 187 19.39 -0.55 -11.10
C GLN A 187 19.47 0.97 -10.93
N ASP A 188 19.59 1.44 -9.68
CA ASP A 188 19.62 2.85 -9.29
C ASP A 188 18.32 3.66 -9.53
N CYS A 189 17.24 3.03 -9.99
CA CYS A 189 15.95 3.70 -10.19
C CYS A 189 14.82 3.13 -9.31
N ILE A 190 15.06 2.01 -8.64
CA ILE A 190 14.08 1.32 -7.79
C ILE A 190 14.65 1.21 -6.38
N TYR A 191 13.84 1.56 -5.39
CA TYR A 191 14.25 1.70 -4.00
C TYR A 191 13.22 1.06 -3.06
N TYR A 192 13.70 0.59 -1.91
CA TYR A 192 12.83 0.19 -0.82
C TYR A 192 12.43 1.42 0.01
N LEU A 193 11.13 1.57 0.29
CA LEU A 193 10.59 2.59 1.19
C LEU A 193 9.34 2.05 1.90
N PRO A 194 9.42 1.76 3.21
CA PRO A 194 8.27 1.28 3.95
C PRO A 194 7.16 2.33 4.01
N LEU A 195 5.96 1.85 4.27
CA LEU A 195 4.77 2.67 4.43
C LEU A 195 4.89 3.58 5.69
N ALA A 196 4.51 4.87 5.57
CA ALA A 196 4.58 5.86 6.67
C ALA A 196 3.36 6.81 6.78
N THR A 197 2.70 6.87 7.94
CA THR A 197 1.44 7.63 8.12
C THR A 197 1.66 9.02 8.71
N ASN A 198 0.77 9.97 8.40
CA ASN A 198 0.76 11.29 9.05
C ASN A 198 0.11 11.20 10.45
N VAL A 199 0.93 10.87 11.45
CA VAL A 199 0.50 10.71 12.85
C VAL A 199 -0.18 11.99 13.38
N THR A 200 0.35 13.16 13.04
CA THR A 200 -0.19 14.45 13.51
C THR A 200 -1.62 14.65 13.03
N ALA A 201 -1.90 14.42 11.75
CA ALA A 201 -3.25 14.52 11.19
C ALA A 201 -4.21 13.53 11.86
N LYS A 202 -3.82 12.26 12.02
CA LYS A 202 -4.68 11.25 12.66
C LYS A 202 -4.96 11.60 14.13
N GLN A 203 -3.95 12.09 14.86
CA GLN A 203 -4.10 12.49 16.25
C GLN A 203 -5.01 13.72 16.42
N GLN A 204 -4.98 14.65 15.46
CA GLN A 204 -5.89 15.80 15.44
C GLN A 204 -7.34 15.36 15.27
N VAL A 205 -7.63 14.43 14.36
CA VAL A 205 -8.97 13.85 14.17
C VAL A 205 -9.51 13.24 15.47
N ILE A 206 -8.69 12.43 16.15
CA ILE A 206 -9.05 11.80 17.44
C ILE A 206 -9.33 12.88 18.52
N LYS A 207 -8.45 13.88 18.63
CA LYS A 207 -8.60 14.97 19.63
C LYS A 207 -9.88 15.78 19.39
N GLN A 208 -10.17 16.11 18.13
CA GLN A 208 -11.38 16.85 17.77
C GLN A 208 -12.64 16.05 18.11
N ALA A 209 -12.67 14.76 17.78
CA ALA A 209 -13.81 13.89 18.08
C ALA A 209 -14.05 13.74 19.59
N LYS A 210 -12.98 13.62 20.39
CA LYS A 210 -13.08 13.59 21.85
C LYS A 210 -13.61 14.89 22.44
N LYS A 211 -13.19 16.04 21.89
CA LYS A 211 -13.62 17.36 22.38
C LYS A 211 -15.09 17.62 22.08
N SER A 212 -15.58 17.24 20.90
CA SER A 212 -16.96 17.46 20.48
C SER A 212 -17.92 16.38 20.98
N GLY A 213 -17.44 15.16 21.22
CA GLY A 213 -18.27 13.96 21.40
C GLY A 213 -18.81 13.38 20.09
N TYR A 214 -18.40 13.93 18.94
CA TYR A 214 -18.90 13.58 17.61
C TYR A 214 -17.77 13.42 16.60
N VAL A 215 -17.94 12.51 15.66
CA VAL A 215 -17.02 12.36 14.52
C VAL A 215 -17.44 13.34 13.44
N MET A 216 -16.52 14.25 13.11
CA MET A 216 -16.75 15.27 12.10
C MET A 216 -16.68 14.63 10.72
N PRO A 217 -17.66 14.89 9.84
CA PRO A 217 -17.60 14.41 8.47
C PRO A 217 -16.43 15.06 7.72
N ASP A 218 -15.96 14.37 6.69
CA ASP A 218 -15.14 15.02 5.65
C ASP A 218 -15.98 16.14 4.99
N VAL A 219 -15.31 17.22 4.57
CA VAL A 219 -15.88 18.47 4.02
C VAL A 219 -16.81 18.20 2.83
N SER A 220 -16.67 17.03 2.20
CA SER A 220 -17.41 16.57 1.03
C SER A 220 -18.82 16.04 1.29
N ASN A 221 -19.23 15.72 2.54
CA ASN A 221 -20.58 15.19 2.80
C ASN A 221 -21.05 15.34 4.26
N SER A 222 -21.99 16.27 4.51
CA SER A 222 -22.48 16.70 5.84
C SER A 222 -23.46 15.74 6.54
N ASP A 223 -23.95 14.70 5.87
CA ASP A 223 -25.26 14.11 6.22
C ASP A 223 -25.23 13.00 7.28
N SER A 224 -24.11 12.77 7.97
CA SER A 224 -24.09 11.80 9.09
C SER A 224 -23.06 12.14 10.17
N ILE A 225 -23.39 13.11 11.03
CA ILE A 225 -22.68 13.29 12.30
C ILE A 225 -22.92 12.05 13.16
N LYS A 226 -21.90 11.22 13.34
CA LYS A 226 -21.95 10.04 14.23
C LYS A 226 -21.41 10.41 15.61
N LYS A 227 -22.03 9.87 16.67
CA LYS A 227 -21.53 10.04 18.04
C LYS A 227 -20.27 9.21 18.22
N LEU A 228 -19.27 9.74 18.93
CA LEU A 228 -18.02 9.03 19.23
C LEU A 228 -18.26 7.65 19.86
N CYS A 229 -19.26 7.55 20.75
CA CYS A 229 -19.60 6.29 21.42
C CYS A 229 -20.03 5.15 20.48
N GLN A 230 -20.41 5.45 19.23
CA GLN A 230 -20.79 4.43 18.24
C GLN A 230 -19.59 3.68 17.65
N TYR A 231 -18.36 4.17 17.89
CA TYR A 231 -17.12 3.53 17.41
C TYR A 231 -16.38 2.74 18.49
N LYS A 232 -16.97 2.62 19.69
CA LYS A 232 -16.41 1.75 20.73
C LYS A 232 -16.60 0.30 20.30
N SER A 233 -15.50 -0.44 20.31
CA SER A 233 -15.50 -1.85 19.93
C SER A 233 -14.58 -2.68 20.82
N ASP A 234 -14.91 -3.95 21.02
CA ASP A 234 -14.03 -4.89 21.68
C ASP A 234 -12.98 -5.40 20.69
N ILE A 235 -13.43 -5.86 19.53
CA ILE A 235 -12.57 -6.28 18.42
C ILE A 235 -13.07 -5.61 17.15
N ALA A 236 -12.21 -4.86 16.47
CA ALA A 236 -12.56 -4.23 15.20
C ALA A 236 -11.65 -4.70 14.06
N PHE A 237 -12.25 -4.91 12.89
CA PHE A 237 -11.54 -5.02 11.62
C PHE A 237 -12.08 -3.98 10.64
N ILE A 238 -11.17 -3.31 9.93
CA ILE A 238 -11.51 -2.35 8.87
C ILE A 238 -10.87 -2.87 7.59
N GLY A 239 -11.70 -3.22 6.60
CA GLY A 239 -11.19 -3.70 5.33
C GLY A 239 -12.20 -4.50 4.52
N SER A 240 -11.89 -4.68 3.25
CA SER A 240 -12.61 -5.58 2.34
C SER A 240 -12.48 -7.04 2.80
N LEU A 241 -13.45 -7.89 2.47
CA LEU A 241 -13.33 -9.35 2.59
C LEU A 241 -12.66 -10.01 1.38
N TYR A 242 -12.23 -9.20 0.41
CA TYR A 242 -11.74 -9.58 -0.93
C TYR A 242 -12.76 -10.32 -1.81
N THR A 243 -13.93 -10.70 -1.30
CA THR A 243 -14.98 -11.40 -2.05
C THR A 243 -15.43 -10.66 -3.31
N GLU A 244 -15.54 -9.32 -3.25
CA GLU A 244 -15.96 -8.48 -4.37
C GLU A 244 -14.82 -8.15 -5.35
N LYS A 245 -13.58 -8.50 -5.00
CA LYS A 245 -12.36 -8.25 -5.79
C LYS A 245 -11.59 -9.53 -6.11
N ASN A 246 -12.28 -10.68 -6.09
CA ASN A 246 -11.64 -11.97 -6.26
C ASN A 246 -11.98 -12.60 -7.62
N PRO A 247 -11.20 -12.31 -8.68
CA PRO A 247 -11.47 -12.85 -10.01
C PRO A 247 -11.29 -14.38 -10.09
N TYR A 248 -10.64 -15.01 -9.10
CA TYR A 248 -10.55 -16.47 -9.01
C TYR A 248 -11.93 -17.15 -8.99
N ASP A 249 -12.92 -16.55 -8.33
CA ASP A 249 -14.26 -17.13 -8.18
C ASP A 249 -15.07 -17.11 -9.51
N SER A 250 -14.50 -16.53 -10.57
CA SER A 250 -15.04 -16.55 -11.93
C SER A 250 -14.65 -17.79 -12.74
N LEU A 251 -13.80 -18.69 -12.21
CA LEU A 251 -13.46 -19.97 -12.84
C LEU A 251 -14.71 -20.79 -13.18
N ARG A 252 -14.75 -21.39 -14.37
CA ARG A 252 -15.84 -22.27 -14.84
C ARG A 252 -15.26 -23.53 -15.48
N ASN A 253 -16.06 -24.59 -15.56
CA ASN A 253 -15.72 -25.83 -16.26
C ASN A 253 -14.40 -26.48 -15.78
N THR A 254 -14.10 -26.39 -14.49
CA THR A 254 -12.91 -26.97 -13.84
C THR A 254 -13.04 -28.48 -13.67
N SER A 255 -11.96 -29.24 -13.82
CA SER A 255 -11.95 -30.67 -13.47
C SER A 255 -11.91 -30.92 -11.95
N ASP A 256 -12.31 -32.12 -11.52
CA ASP A 256 -12.22 -32.53 -10.11
C ASP A 256 -10.78 -32.52 -9.60
N PHE A 257 -9.82 -32.95 -10.45
CA PHE A 257 -8.41 -32.93 -10.11
C PHE A 257 -7.90 -31.51 -9.88
N PHE A 258 -8.22 -30.59 -10.79
CA PHE A 258 -7.85 -29.18 -10.67
C PHE A 258 -8.42 -28.55 -9.41
N ASN A 259 -9.71 -28.77 -9.12
CA ASN A 259 -10.34 -28.26 -7.90
C ASN A 259 -9.63 -28.79 -6.65
N GLY A 260 -9.37 -30.10 -6.58
CA GLY A 260 -8.64 -30.70 -5.46
C GLY A 260 -7.21 -30.15 -5.31
N TYR A 261 -6.52 -29.91 -6.43
CA TYR A 261 -5.18 -29.31 -6.43
C TYR A 261 -5.20 -27.88 -5.88
N MET A 262 -6.10 -27.06 -6.40
CA MET A 262 -6.20 -25.65 -6.04
C MET A 262 -6.65 -25.46 -4.59
N ASP A 263 -7.65 -26.23 -4.14
CA ASP A 263 -8.09 -26.23 -2.75
C ASP A 263 -6.96 -26.70 -1.83
N GLY A 264 -6.25 -27.78 -2.19
CA GLY A 264 -5.10 -28.25 -1.44
C GLY A 264 -3.98 -27.21 -1.33
N LEU A 265 -3.71 -26.48 -2.42
CA LEU A 265 -2.71 -25.40 -2.44
C LEU A 265 -3.12 -24.23 -1.53
N ILE A 266 -4.38 -23.80 -1.58
CA ILE A 266 -4.92 -22.76 -0.71
C ILE A 266 -4.83 -23.20 0.76
N GLU A 267 -5.30 -24.39 1.10
CA GLU A 267 -5.25 -24.93 2.45
C GLU A 267 -3.83 -25.09 2.99
N ALA A 268 -2.89 -25.49 2.13
CA ALA A 268 -1.48 -25.58 2.51
C ALA A 268 -0.91 -24.18 2.80
N GLN A 269 -1.17 -23.20 1.94
CA GLN A 269 -0.64 -21.84 2.11
C GLN A 269 -1.21 -21.15 3.35
N LEU A 270 -2.45 -21.43 3.73
CA LEU A 270 -3.06 -20.91 4.97
C LEU A 270 -2.35 -21.40 6.25
N LYS A 271 -1.61 -22.50 6.20
CA LYS A 271 -0.86 -23.06 7.34
C LYS A 271 0.57 -22.51 7.45
N VAL A 272 1.03 -21.74 6.46
CA VAL A 272 2.39 -21.23 6.39
C VAL A 272 2.39 -19.71 6.45
N TYR A 273 3.03 -19.15 7.47
CA TYR A 273 3.23 -17.72 7.63
C TYR A 273 4.68 -17.34 7.31
N GLY A 274 4.89 -16.19 6.66
CA GLY A 274 6.23 -15.68 6.33
C GLY A 274 6.83 -16.20 5.02
N TYR A 275 6.13 -17.06 4.28
CA TYR A 275 6.57 -17.53 2.97
C TYR A 275 5.39 -17.76 2.02
N TYR A 276 5.58 -17.42 0.74
CA TYR A 276 4.55 -17.46 -0.31
C TYR A 276 4.98 -18.40 -1.43
N PHE A 277 4.63 -19.69 -1.33
CA PHE A 277 5.08 -20.73 -2.26
C PHE A 277 4.11 -21.01 -3.41
N VAL A 278 2.97 -20.31 -3.46
CA VAL A 278 1.92 -20.53 -4.47
C VAL A 278 2.49 -20.51 -5.88
N GLN A 279 3.36 -19.53 -6.19
CA GLN A 279 3.92 -19.37 -7.54
C GLN A 279 4.82 -20.54 -7.95
N GLU A 280 5.58 -21.08 -7.01
CA GLU A 280 6.49 -22.22 -7.22
C GLU A 280 5.72 -23.53 -7.33
N ALA A 281 4.61 -23.65 -6.59
CA ALA A 281 3.76 -24.83 -6.59
C ALA A 281 2.89 -24.97 -7.84
N LEU A 282 2.78 -23.97 -8.72
CA LEU A 282 2.01 -24.13 -9.96
C LEU A 282 2.74 -25.07 -10.94
N THR A 283 2.05 -26.03 -11.54
CA THR A 283 2.63 -26.85 -12.63
C THR A 283 2.13 -26.32 -13.98
N GLU A 284 2.83 -26.63 -15.08
CA GLU A 284 2.40 -26.17 -16.41
C GLU A 284 0.99 -26.68 -16.76
N ASN A 285 0.67 -27.93 -16.44
CA ASN A 285 -0.68 -28.48 -16.65
C ASN A 285 -1.76 -27.71 -15.89
N ILE A 286 -1.49 -27.31 -14.63
CA ILE A 286 -2.43 -26.51 -13.83
C ILE A 286 -2.57 -25.10 -14.40
N ILE A 287 -1.48 -24.50 -14.90
CA ILE A 287 -1.52 -23.18 -15.54
C ILE A 287 -2.35 -23.22 -16.82
N GLU A 288 -2.16 -24.23 -17.66
CA GLU A 288 -2.92 -24.42 -18.89
C GLU A 288 -4.42 -24.61 -18.61
N GLU A 289 -4.77 -25.48 -17.67
CA GLU A 289 -6.17 -25.68 -17.27
C GLU A 289 -6.78 -24.41 -16.66
N PHE A 290 -6.05 -23.69 -15.80
CA PHE A 290 -6.52 -22.43 -15.23
C PHE A 290 -6.92 -21.44 -16.32
N LYS A 291 -6.09 -21.29 -17.36
CA LYS A 291 -6.36 -20.39 -18.49
C LYS A 291 -7.58 -20.82 -19.30
N GLN A 292 -7.76 -22.12 -19.52
CA GLN A 292 -8.94 -22.64 -20.22
C GLN A 292 -10.23 -22.41 -19.43
N CYS A 293 -10.16 -22.48 -18.11
CA CYS A 293 -11.29 -22.32 -17.20
C CYS A 293 -11.61 -20.86 -16.83
N MET A 294 -10.73 -19.90 -17.16
CA MET A 294 -10.88 -18.49 -16.81
C MET A 294 -11.37 -17.68 -18.02
N PRO A 295 -12.65 -17.23 -18.05
CA PRO A 295 -13.22 -16.53 -19.20
C PRO A 295 -12.46 -15.26 -19.59
N ASP A 296 -12.04 -14.48 -18.60
CA ASP A 296 -11.34 -13.21 -18.76
C ASP A 296 -9.95 -13.28 -18.13
N PHE A 297 -9.12 -14.19 -18.63
CA PHE A 297 -7.74 -14.32 -18.15
C PHE A 297 -6.97 -13.02 -18.39
N TYR A 298 -6.44 -12.45 -17.31
CA TYR A 298 -5.71 -11.20 -17.33
C TYR A 298 -4.47 -11.35 -18.19
N THR A 299 -4.40 -10.54 -19.25
CA THR A 299 -3.25 -10.43 -20.12
C THR A 299 -2.82 -8.99 -20.14
N GLN A 300 -1.56 -8.73 -19.79
CA GLN A 300 -1.01 -7.38 -19.81
C GLN A 300 -0.97 -6.87 -21.28
N PRO A 301 -1.70 -5.80 -21.66
CA PRO A 301 -1.78 -5.37 -23.06
C PRO A 301 -0.45 -4.84 -23.60
N GLN A 302 0.41 -4.34 -22.71
CA GLN A 302 1.71 -3.77 -23.02
C GLN A 302 2.81 -4.83 -22.94
N SER A 303 3.94 -4.57 -23.60
CA SER A 303 5.11 -5.43 -23.44
C SER A 303 5.51 -5.51 -21.97
N SER A 304 5.68 -6.72 -21.47
CA SER A 304 5.77 -6.98 -20.03
C SER A 304 6.68 -8.17 -19.72
N TYR A 305 7.21 -8.18 -18.49
CA TYR A 305 7.93 -9.30 -17.87
C TYR A 305 7.02 -10.28 -17.14
N ILE A 306 5.70 -10.02 -17.07
CA ILE A 306 4.78 -10.87 -16.32
C ILE A 306 4.60 -12.23 -17.00
N THR A 307 4.53 -13.29 -16.20
CA THR A 307 4.27 -14.65 -16.66
C THR A 307 2.88 -15.09 -16.24
N ASP A 308 2.26 -16.00 -16.98
CA ASP A 308 0.97 -16.60 -16.59
C ASP A 308 1.02 -17.17 -15.17
N ARG A 309 2.14 -17.79 -14.82
CA ARG A 309 2.45 -18.28 -13.47
C ARG A 309 2.39 -17.17 -12.41
N ALA A 310 3.06 -16.04 -12.62
CA ALA A 310 3.03 -14.91 -11.70
C ALA A 310 1.63 -14.27 -11.63
N THR A 311 0.94 -14.15 -12.77
CA THR A 311 -0.45 -13.67 -12.84
C THR A 311 -1.39 -14.56 -12.01
N ILE A 312 -1.37 -15.87 -12.25
CA ILE A 312 -2.20 -16.84 -11.51
C ILE A 312 -1.89 -16.78 -10.02
N ALA A 313 -0.61 -16.79 -9.65
CA ALA A 313 -0.21 -16.76 -8.26
C ALA A 313 -0.62 -15.46 -7.56
N GLN A 314 -0.26 -14.30 -8.09
CA GLN A 314 -0.37 -13.02 -7.37
C GLN A 314 -1.76 -12.38 -7.53
N TYR A 315 -2.31 -12.36 -8.74
CA TYR A 315 -3.56 -11.66 -9.03
C TYR A 315 -4.82 -12.51 -8.75
N TYR A 316 -4.76 -13.82 -9.01
CA TYR A 316 -5.90 -14.70 -8.79
C TYR A 316 -5.85 -15.40 -7.42
N ILE A 317 -4.91 -16.32 -7.23
CA ILE A 317 -4.88 -17.19 -6.05
C ILE A 317 -4.55 -16.41 -4.78
N GLY A 318 -3.63 -15.44 -4.84
CA GLY A 318 -3.28 -14.61 -3.69
C GLY A 318 -4.48 -13.87 -3.08
N ASN A 319 -5.37 -13.35 -3.93
CA ASN A 319 -6.63 -12.74 -3.50
C ASN A 319 -7.60 -13.76 -2.91
N LYS A 320 -7.71 -14.95 -3.53
CA LYS A 320 -8.53 -16.05 -2.99
C LYS A 320 -8.06 -16.49 -1.60
N ILE A 321 -6.76 -16.67 -1.39
CA ILE A 321 -6.21 -17.06 -0.08
C ILE A 321 -6.53 -16.00 0.96
N ALA A 322 -6.33 -14.71 0.63
CA ALA A 322 -6.64 -13.62 1.54
C ALA A 322 -8.14 -13.58 1.90
N ALA A 323 -9.02 -13.85 0.95
CA ALA A 323 -10.47 -13.94 1.19
C ALA A 323 -10.81 -15.11 2.14
N VAL A 324 -10.28 -16.30 1.87
CA VAL A 324 -10.54 -17.50 2.69
C VAL A 324 -10.00 -17.33 4.11
N GLU A 325 -8.76 -16.84 4.25
CA GLU A 325 -8.13 -16.57 5.56
C GLU A 325 -8.99 -15.61 6.38
N ARG A 326 -9.36 -14.48 5.78
CA ARG A 326 -10.10 -13.43 6.45
C ARG A 326 -11.51 -13.87 6.86
N GLN A 327 -12.24 -14.53 5.98
CA GLN A 327 -13.58 -15.04 6.30
C GLN A 327 -13.52 -16.08 7.43
N ARG A 328 -12.56 -17.02 7.40
CA ARG A 328 -12.41 -18.02 8.46
C ARG A 328 -12.04 -17.40 9.79
N MET A 329 -11.08 -16.48 9.80
CA MET A 329 -10.68 -15.77 11.03
C MET A 329 -11.85 -14.98 11.64
N LEU A 330 -12.57 -14.21 10.82
CA LEU A 330 -13.70 -13.43 11.29
C LEU A 330 -14.87 -14.30 11.77
N SER A 331 -15.18 -15.39 11.06
CA SER A 331 -16.20 -16.35 11.49
C SER A 331 -15.86 -16.91 12.87
N LEU A 332 -14.65 -17.48 13.03
CA LEU A 332 -14.20 -18.09 14.28
C LEU A 332 -14.16 -17.12 15.45
N LEU A 333 -13.79 -15.85 15.22
CA LEU A 333 -13.78 -14.83 16.25
C LEU A 333 -15.20 -14.39 16.62
N SER A 334 -16.05 -14.17 15.63
CA SER A 334 -17.43 -13.70 15.85
C SER A 334 -18.33 -14.73 16.56
N GLU A 335 -18.00 -16.02 16.47
CA GLU A 335 -18.67 -17.07 17.25
C GLU A 335 -18.48 -16.94 18.77
N LYS A 336 -17.43 -16.23 19.20
CA LYS A 336 -17.01 -16.19 20.62
C LYS A 336 -16.97 -14.79 21.20
N TYR A 337 -16.81 -13.76 20.37
CA TYR A 337 -16.57 -12.39 20.79
C TYR A 337 -17.39 -11.41 19.95
N ASP A 338 -17.65 -10.23 20.53
CA ASP A 338 -18.22 -9.11 19.80
C ASP A 338 -17.19 -8.52 18.84
N VAL A 339 -17.39 -8.76 17.54
CA VAL A 339 -16.49 -8.29 16.47
C VAL A 339 -17.22 -7.32 15.56
N ASP A 340 -16.75 -6.08 15.51
CA ASP A 340 -17.22 -5.07 14.56
C ASP A 340 -16.41 -5.12 13.27
N LEU A 341 -17.12 -5.26 12.15
CA LEU A 341 -16.55 -5.29 10.81
C LEU A 341 -16.96 -4.04 10.05
N TYR A 342 -15.99 -3.19 9.73
CA TYR A 342 -16.18 -2.03 8.86
C TYR A 342 -15.78 -2.39 7.43
N THR A 343 -16.77 -2.69 6.59
CA THR A 343 -16.55 -3.16 5.23
C THR A 343 -17.66 -2.72 4.27
N GLY A 344 -17.32 -2.69 2.98
CA GLY A 344 -18.29 -2.59 1.88
C GLY A 344 -18.62 -3.95 1.25
N SER A 345 -17.97 -5.03 1.69
CA SER A 345 -18.19 -6.39 1.21
C SER A 345 -19.51 -6.98 1.71
N ASP A 346 -20.00 -8.02 1.01
CA ASP A 346 -21.11 -8.84 1.51
C ASP A 346 -20.68 -9.64 2.75
N THR A 347 -21.47 -9.58 3.81
CA THR A 347 -21.23 -10.26 5.09
C THR A 347 -22.25 -11.35 5.37
N SER A 348 -23.05 -11.77 4.38
CA SER A 348 -24.09 -12.79 4.53
C SER A 348 -23.57 -14.13 5.09
N SER A 349 -22.32 -14.48 4.82
CA SER A 349 -21.65 -15.69 5.32
C SER A 349 -21.16 -15.59 6.76
N LEU A 350 -21.28 -14.43 7.41
CA LEU A 350 -20.78 -14.15 8.77
C LEU A 350 -21.94 -13.75 9.69
N PRO A 351 -22.83 -14.68 10.09
CA PRO A 351 -24.08 -14.34 10.77
C PRO A 351 -23.91 -13.71 12.16
N HIS A 352 -22.75 -13.90 12.79
CA HIS A 352 -22.43 -13.37 14.12
C HIS A 352 -21.60 -12.08 14.07
N ILE A 353 -21.23 -11.57 12.89
CA ILE A 353 -20.43 -10.35 12.76
C ILE A 353 -21.32 -9.11 12.87
N HIS A 354 -20.85 -8.07 13.56
CA HIS A 354 -21.51 -6.78 13.55
C HIS A 354 -21.01 -5.96 12.35
N ASN A 355 -21.71 -6.06 11.22
CA ASN A 355 -21.41 -5.23 10.06
C ASN A 355 -21.75 -3.75 10.35
N ARG A 356 -20.73 -2.90 10.37
CA ARG A 356 -20.84 -1.44 10.63
C ARG A 356 -20.86 -0.59 9.36
N GLY A 357 -20.88 -1.23 8.19
CA GLY A 357 -20.78 -0.58 6.89
C GLY A 357 -19.39 0.01 6.62
N PHE A 358 -19.33 0.86 5.60
CA PHE A 358 -18.06 1.46 5.17
C PHE A 358 -17.55 2.50 6.17
N ALA A 359 -16.25 2.44 6.48
CA ALA A 359 -15.54 3.46 7.26
C ALA A 359 -14.71 4.39 6.36
N LYS A 360 -14.83 5.70 6.56
CA LYS A 360 -13.99 6.70 5.89
C LYS A 360 -12.56 6.65 6.44
N THR A 361 -11.60 6.36 5.58
CA THR A 361 -10.19 6.18 5.94
C THR A 361 -9.55 7.39 6.61
N LEU A 362 -9.91 8.61 6.22
CA LEU A 362 -9.26 9.82 6.74
C LEU A 362 -9.87 10.35 8.03
N THR A 363 -11.16 10.11 8.27
CA THR A 363 -11.92 10.73 9.37
C THR A 363 -12.47 9.75 10.40
N GLU A 364 -12.86 8.54 9.99
CA GLU A 364 -13.47 7.55 10.89
C GLU A 364 -12.45 6.48 11.33
N MET A 365 -11.63 5.99 10.39
CA MET A 365 -10.67 4.92 10.66
C MET A 365 -9.72 5.20 11.85
N PRO A 366 -9.10 6.39 11.98
CA PRO A 366 -8.25 6.68 13.15
C PRO A 366 -8.99 6.61 14.49
N ILE A 367 -10.28 6.94 14.47
CA ILE A 367 -11.14 6.93 15.65
C ILE A 367 -11.52 5.50 16.01
N ILE A 368 -11.89 4.68 15.03
CA ILE A 368 -12.19 3.26 15.23
C ILE A 368 -10.98 2.58 15.87
N PHE A 369 -9.77 2.76 15.33
CA PHE A 369 -8.59 2.13 15.92
C PHE A 369 -8.31 2.58 17.34
N HIS A 370 -8.55 3.87 17.63
CA HIS A 370 -8.35 4.42 18.96
C HIS A 370 -9.41 3.92 19.98
N GLU A 371 -10.67 3.78 19.55
CA GLU A 371 -11.80 3.39 20.41
C GLU A 371 -12.01 1.88 20.50
N SER A 372 -11.24 1.09 19.74
CA SER A 372 -11.27 -0.38 19.77
C SER A 372 -10.24 -0.94 20.75
N LYS A 373 -10.62 -1.96 21.54
CA LYS A 373 -9.66 -2.61 22.45
C LYS A 373 -8.63 -3.45 21.70
N ILE A 374 -9.07 -4.16 20.65
CA ILE A 374 -8.23 -4.99 19.77
C ILE A 374 -8.49 -4.59 18.31
N ASN A 375 -7.42 -4.24 17.60
CA ASN A 375 -7.46 -3.96 16.16
C ASN A 375 -6.92 -5.16 15.40
N LEU A 376 -7.77 -5.80 14.60
CA LEU A 376 -7.34 -6.84 13.67
C LEU A 376 -6.68 -6.17 12.46
N ASN A 377 -5.51 -6.66 12.06
CA ASN A 377 -4.75 -6.13 10.92
C ASN A 377 -4.30 -7.27 10.00
N MET A 378 -5.28 -7.94 9.40
CA MET A 378 -5.03 -9.06 8.47
C MET A 378 -4.55 -8.52 7.12
N THR A 379 -3.31 -8.82 6.75
CA THR A 379 -2.72 -8.42 5.47
C THR A 379 -3.24 -9.26 4.30
N ALA A 380 -3.20 -8.69 3.09
CA ALA A 380 -3.42 -9.46 1.87
C ALA A 380 -2.23 -10.41 1.66
N LYS A 381 -2.48 -11.64 1.18
CA LYS A 381 -1.40 -12.61 0.93
C LYS A 381 -0.37 -12.20 -0.13
N PRO A 382 -0.73 -11.42 -1.17
CA PRO A 382 0.27 -10.84 -2.07
C PRO A 382 1.24 -9.84 -1.40
N ILE A 383 0.93 -9.33 -0.21
CA ILE A 383 1.88 -8.58 0.63
C ILE A 383 2.70 -9.61 1.41
N ARG A 384 3.94 -9.83 0.98
CA ARG A 384 4.80 -10.93 1.43
C ARG A 384 5.66 -10.52 2.62
N THR A 385 6.21 -9.30 2.59
CA THR A 385 7.08 -8.75 3.65
C THR A 385 6.75 -7.30 3.99
N GLY A 386 5.84 -6.66 3.26
CA GLY A 386 5.37 -5.31 3.57
C GLY A 386 4.66 -5.26 4.93
N ILE A 387 5.00 -4.26 5.74
CA ILE A 387 4.25 -3.94 6.95
C ILE A 387 3.08 -3.02 6.55
N PRO A 388 1.83 -3.40 6.84
CA PRO A 388 0.68 -2.56 6.52
C PRO A 388 0.72 -1.24 7.31
N TYR A 389 0.05 -0.23 6.76
CA TYR A 389 -0.04 1.15 7.22
C TYR A 389 -0.75 1.39 8.56
N LEU A 390 -0.67 0.51 9.55
CA LEU A 390 -1.46 0.64 10.78
C LEU A 390 -0.69 0.31 12.04
#